data_AF-A0A7C3J427-F1
#
_entry.id   AF-A0A7C3J427-F1
#
_cell.length_a   1.000
_cell.length_b   1.000
_cell.length_c   1.000
_cell.angle_alpha   90.00
_cell.angle_beta   90.00
_cell.angle_gamma   90.00
#
_symmetry.space_group_name_H-M   'P 1'
#
loop_
_entity.id
_entity.type
_entity.pdbx_description
1 polymer ?
#
loop_
_entity_poly.entity_id
_entity_poly.type
_entity_poly.pdbx_seq_one_letter_code
_entity_poly.pdbx_strand_id
1 'polypeptide(L)'
;MQQKSKKTDVVGLIGFGIFLVLLGWTFISTPGLIESIKAFIIDFKLVEISPNFFIPAPQNNHPILYGAVYNFCILFGIAQIILLIIRFALNDTSKGKGENIGGIFFWFSAAYLVGLLSFGSLVWNAFVGSIVVIIGASIIINVFATYALKKAWRKI
;
A
#
# COMPACT_ATOMS: atom_id res chain seq x y z
N MET A 1 3.69 34.45 -11.43
CA MET A 1 3.72 32.97 -11.54
C MET A 1 3.59 32.32 -10.16
N GLN A 2 2.39 32.24 -9.56
CA GLN A 2 2.20 31.72 -8.18
C GLN A 2 0.77 31.16 -7.98
N GLN A 3 0.22 30.35 -8.91
CA GLN A 3 -1.14 29.79 -8.73
C GLN A 3 -1.28 28.29 -9.04
N LYS A 4 -0.19 27.61 -9.39
CA LYS A 4 -0.23 26.21 -9.89
C LYS A 4 -0.07 25.12 -8.82
N SER A 5 0.07 25.49 -7.54
CA SER A 5 0.37 24.52 -6.45
C SER A 5 -0.85 24.08 -5.63
N LYS A 6 -1.99 24.80 -5.69
CA LYS A 6 -3.06 24.64 -4.70
C LYS A 6 -4.06 23.51 -5.01
N LYS A 7 -4.29 23.14 -6.27
CA LYS A 7 -5.27 22.10 -6.64
C LYS A 7 -4.75 20.68 -6.48
N THR A 8 -3.46 20.44 -6.78
CA THR A 8 -2.83 19.12 -6.63
C THR A 8 -2.79 18.67 -5.17
N ASP A 9 -2.59 19.62 -4.26
CA ASP A 9 -2.56 19.40 -2.82
C ASP A 9 -3.92 18.94 -2.27
N VAL A 10 -5.03 19.45 -2.82
CA VAL A 10 -6.40 19.10 -2.39
C VAL A 10 -6.73 17.63 -2.70
N VAL A 11 -6.37 17.11 -3.88
CA VAL A 11 -6.65 15.70 -4.21
C VAL A 11 -5.75 14.75 -3.40
N GLY A 12 -4.51 15.16 -3.11
CA GLY A 12 -3.64 14.44 -2.17
C GLY A 12 -4.25 14.39 -0.77
N LEU A 13 -4.75 15.53 -0.28
CA LEU A 13 -5.42 15.64 1.01
C LEU A 13 -6.70 14.79 1.10
N ILE A 14 -7.51 14.76 0.04
CA ILE A 14 -8.69 13.88 -0.04
C ILE A 14 -8.26 12.41 0.04
N GLY A 15 -7.20 12.03 -0.69
CA GLY A 15 -6.66 10.67 -0.62
C GLY A 15 -6.19 10.28 0.78
N PHE A 16 -5.52 11.20 1.47
CA PHE A 16 -5.12 11.02 2.86
C PHE A 16 -6.33 10.92 3.81
N GLY A 17 -7.38 11.73 3.59
CA GLY A 17 -8.63 11.62 4.34
C GLY A 17 -9.30 10.25 4.15
N ILE A 18 -9.36 9.74 2.91
CA ILE A 18 -9.89 8.40 2.63
C ILE A 18 -9.05 7.33 3.33
N PHE A 19 -7.72 7.46 3.32
CA PHE A 19 -6.83 6.57 4.05
C PHE A 19 -7.19 6.50 5.54
N LEU A 20 -7.37 7.65 6.20
CA LEU A 20 -7.72 7.71 7.62
C LEU A 20 -9.12 7.13 7.92
N VAL A 21 -10.11 7.43 7.07
CA VAL A 21 -11.46 6.89 7.21
C VAL A 21 -11.45 5.37 7.08
N LEU A 22 -10.75 4.83 6.07
CA LEU A 22 -10.62 3.39 5.90
C LEU A 22 -9.85 2.75 7.04
N LEU A 23 -8.82 3.42 7.57
CA LEU A 23 -8.06 2.93 8.71
C LEU A 23 -8.96 2.83 9.95
N GLY A 24 -9.70 3.89 10.26
CA GLY A 24 -10.68 3.89 11.35
C GLY A 24 -11.76 2.83 11.16
N TRP A 25 -12.27 2.69 9.94
CA TRP A 25 -13.24 1.65 9.58
C TRP A 25 -12.67 0.24 9.82
N THR A 26 -11.40 -0.02 9.49
CA THR A 26 -10.76 -1.32 9.74
C THR A 26 -10.71 -1.65 11.23
N PHE A 27 -10.42 -0.67 12.10
CA PHE A 27 -10.43 -0.86 13.56
C PHE A 27 -11.84 -1.12 14.11
N ILE A 28 -12.86 -0.47 13.56
CA ILE A 28 -14.26 -0.65 14.00
C ILE A 28 -14.83 -1.98 13.51
N SER A 29 -14.53 -2.35 12.25
CA SER A 29 -15.09 -3.55 11.61
C SER A 29 -14.38 -4.85 11.99
N THR A 30 -13.16 -4.79 12.52
CA THR A 30 -12.40 -5.99 12.91
C THR A 30 -12.38 -6.13 14.44
N PRO A 31 -13.24 -6.97 15.04
CA PRO A 31 -13.23 -7.19 16.48
C PRO A 31 -11.92 -7.86 16.90
N GLY A 32 -11.37 -7.45 18.05
CA GLY A 32 -10.14 -8.05 18.59
C GLY A 32 -8.85 -7.63 17.85
N LEU A 33 -8.90 -6.62 16.99
CA LEU A 33 -7.73 -6.17 16.23
C LEU A 33 -6.65 -5.60 17.15
N ILE A 34 -7.02 -4.86 18.19
CA ILE A 34 -6.06 -4.27 19.14
C ILE A 34 -5.32 -5.36 19.91
N GLU A 35 -6.04 -6.38 20.39
CA GLU A 35 -5.48 -7.54 21.07
C GLU A 35 -4.57 -8.33 20.13
N SER A 36 -4.99 -8.50 18.88
CA SER A 36 -4.19 -9.18 17.84
C SER A 36 -2.90 -8.41 17.51
N ILE A 37 -2.94 -7.08 17.47
CA ILE A 37 -1.73 -6.24 17.29
C ILE A 37 -0.77 -6.42 18.47
N LYS A 38 -1.30 -6.39 19.71
CA LYS A 38 -0.48 -6.61 20.91
C LYS A 38 0.17 -8.00 20.87
N ALA A 39 -0.62 -9.03 20.57
CA ALA A 39 -0.14 -10.40 20.44
C ALA A 39 0.95 -10.52 19.38
N PHE A 40 0.78 -9.90 18.22
CA PHE A 40 1.78 -9.89 17.16
C PHE A 40 3.10 -9.26 17.60
N ILE A 41 3.08 -8.11 18.28
CA ILE A 41 4.29 -7.40 18.70
C ILE A 41 5.10 -8.22 19.73
N ILE A 42 4.44 -8.87 20.67
CA ILE A 42 5.11 -9.66 21.72
C ILE A 42 5.56 -11.04 21.24
N ASP A 43 5.06 -11.49 20.08
CA ASP A 43 5.32 -12.82 19.51
C ASP A 43 6.62 -12.89 18.67
N PHE A 44 7.32 -11.76 18.51
CA PHE A 44 8.59 -11.72 17.81
C PHE A 44 9.69 -12.46 18.58
N LYS A 45 10.35 -13.38 17.88
CA LYS A 45 11.59 -14.01 18.35
C LYS A 45 12.65 -14.02 17.26
N LEU A 46 13.90 -14.10 17.68
CA LEU A 46 15.03 -14.27 16.77
C LEU A 46 14.99 -15.70 16.22
N VAL A 47 14.78 -15.81 14.90
CA VAL A 47 14.79 -17.08 14.18
C VAL A 47 16.06 -17.12 13.33
N GLU A 48 16.80 -18.22 13.44
CA GLU A 48 17.97 -18.48 12.61
C GLU A 48 17.51 -18.83 11.19
N ILE A 49 18.01 -18.09 10.20
CA ILE A 49 17.68 -18.34 8.79
C ILE A 49 18.89 -18.81 7.97
N SER A 50 20.09 -18.67 8.51
CA SER A 50 21.38 -19.11 7.96
C SER A 50 22.36 -19.22 9.14
N PRO A 51 23.43 -20.04 9.06
CA PRO A 51 24.36 -20.20 10.18
C PRO A 51 24.86 -18.86 10.72
N ASN A 52 24.61 -18.60 12.00
CA ASN A 52 24.95 -17.34 12.69
C ASN A 52 24.21 -16.08 12.19
N PHE A 53 23.11 -16.22 11.45
CA PHE A 53 22.29 -15.10 10.97
C PHE A 53 20.85 -15.22 11.42
N PHE A 54 20.46 -14.31 12.32
CA PHE A 54 19.15 -14.31 12.98
C PHE A 54 18.33 -13.10 12.53
N ILE A 55 17.07 -13.32 12.20
CA ILE A 55 16.10 -12.25 11.88
C ILE A 55 14.92 -12.35 12.86
N PRO A 56 14.40 -11.21 13.37
CA PRO A 56 13.18 -11.20 14.14
C PRO A 56 11.97 -11.62 13.27
N ALA A 57 11.29 -12.68 13.67
CA ALA A 57 10.06 -13.18 13.04
C ALA A 57 9.01 -13.53 14.11
N PRO A 58 7.70 -13.34 13.82
CA PRO A 58 6.63 -13.82 14.68
C PRO A 58 6.64 -15.35 14.70
N GLN A 59 6.43 -15.94 15.87
CA GLN A 59 6.37 -17.40 16.00
C GLN A 59 5.05 -17.99 15.50
N ASN A 60 3.95 -17.26 15.71
CA ASN A 60 2.60 -17.70 15.43
C ASN A 60 2.02 -16.94 14.23
N ASN A 61 1.05 -17.57 13.56
CA ASN A 61 0.27 -16.90 12.53
C ASN A 61 -0.78 -15.99 13.18
N HIS A 62 -0.91 -14.75 12.70
CA HIS A 62 -1.85 -13.74 13.22
C HIS A 62 -2.94 -13.40 12.18
N PRO A 63 -3.83 -14.36 11.84
CA PRO A 63 -4.74 -14.23 10.70
C PRO A 63 -5.76 -13.10 10.85
N ILE A 64 -6.13 -12.73 12.09
CA ILE A 64 -7.02 -11.59 12.34
C ILE A 64 -6.33 -10.28 11.93
N LEU A 65 -5.08 -10.10 12.33
CA LEU A 65 -4.28 -8.93 11.96
C LEU A 65 -4.03 -8.89 10.45
N TYR A 66 -3.61 -10.02 9.88
CA TYR A 66 -3.32 -10.11 8.44
C TYR A 66 -4.59 -9.92 7.61
N GLY A 67 -5.73 -10.48 8.03
CA GLY A 67 -7.02 -10.25 7.39
C GLY A 67 -7.47 -8.79 7.43
N ALA A 68 -7.25 -8.08 8.54
CA ALA A 68 -7.55 -6.67 8.66
C ALA A 68 -6.70 -5.82 7.68
N VAL A 69 -5.39 -6.10 7.63
CA VAL A 69 -4.46 -5.42 6.71
C VAL A 69 -4.81 -5.75 5.26
N TYR A 70 -5.15 -7.01 4.94
CA TYR A 70 -5.59 -7.43 3.62
C TYR A 70 -6.80 -6.62 3.14
N ASN A 71 -7.86 -6.55 3.95
CA ASN A 71 -9.08 -5.81 3.62
C ASN A 71 -8.79 -4.32 3.43
N PHE A 72 -7.96 -3.75 4.30
CA PHE A 72 -7.52 -2.35 4.19
C PHE A 72 -6.80 -2.09 2.86
N CYS A 73 -5.83 -2.93 2.51
CA CYS A 73 -5.05 -2.79 1.26
C CYS A 73 -5.95 -2.86 0.02
N ILE A 74 -6.93 -3.77 -0.02
CA ILE A 74 -7.88 -3.86 -1.14
C ILE A 74 -8.76 -2.61 -1.22
N LEU A 75 -9.39 -2.20 -0.12
CA LEU A 75 -10.29 -1.04 -0.10
C LEU A 75 -9.56 0.24 -0.49
N PHE A 76 -8.36 0.45 0.04
CA PHE A 76 -7.58 1.63 -0.29
C PHE A 76 -7.00 1.58 -1.71
N GLY A 77 -6.61 0.40 -2.21
CA GLY A 77 -6.25 0.20 -3.61
C GLY A 77 -7.37 0.61 -4.58
N ILE A 78 -8.61 0.19 -4.29
CA ILE A 78 -9.81 0.60 -5.04
C ILE A 78 -10.02 2.13 -4.96
N ALA A 79 -9.90 2.71 -3.76
CA ALA A 79 -10.01 4.15 -3.60
C ALA A 79 -8.96 4.92 -4.42
N GLN A 80 -7.73 4.42 -4.52
CA GLN A 80 -6.71 5.04 -5.38
C GLN A 80 -7.06 4.99 -6.86
N ILE A 81 -7.70 3.92 -7.34
CA ILE A 81 -8.23 3.84 -8.71
C ILE A 81 -9.28 4.93 -8.93
N ILE A 82 -10.24 5.07 -8.01
CA ILE A 82 -11.31 6.09 -8.10
C ILE A 82 -10.71 7.49 -8.13
N LEU A 83 -9.75 7.78 -7.24
CA LEU A 83 -9.06 9.08 -7.22
C LEU A 83 -8.31 9.35 -8.52
N LEU A 84 -7.68 8.33 -9.11
CA LEU A 84 -7.02 8.46 -10.39
C LEU A 84 -8.03 8.80 -11.50
N ILE A 85 -9.19 8.14 -11.56
CA ILE A 85 -10.27 8.44 -12.52
C ILE A 85 -10.74 9.90 -12.36
N ILE A 86 -10.97 10.36 -11.13
CA ILE A 86 -11.38 11.75 -10.84
C ILE A 86 -10.30 12.74 -11.32
N ARG A 87 -9.02 12.45 -11.07
CA ARG A 87 -7.90 13.30 -11.57
C ARG A 87 -7.87 13.38 -13.09
N PHE A 88 -8.24 12.30 -13.79
CA PHE A 88 -8.34 12.31 -15.25
C PHE A 88 -9.55 13.13 -15.72
N ALA A 89 -10.72 12.97 -15.10
CA ALA A 89 -11.95 13.69 -15.44
C ALA A 89 -11.84 15.21 -15.25
N LEU A 90 -11.13 15.66 -14.19
CA LEU A 90 -10.94 17.08 -13.90
C LEU A 90 -9.92 17.79 -14.82
N ASN A 91 -9.38 17.07 -15.81
CA ASN A 91 -8.45 17.56 -16.85
C ASN A 91 -7.24 18.35 -16.30
N ASP A 92 -6.79 18.04 -15.08
CA ASP A 92 -5.72 18.80 -14.43
C ASP A 92 -4.40 18.54 -15.18
N THR A 93 -3.95 19.57 -15.91
CA THR A 93 -2.78 19.51 -16.78
C THR A 93 -1.54 19.90 -15.98
N SER A 94 -0.70 18.89 -15.76
CA SER A 94 0.74 18.97 -15.49
C SER A 94 1.15 18.46 -14.11
N LYS A 95 2.00 17.42 -14.15
CA LYS A 95 2.90 16.86 -13.13
C LYS A 95 2.40 15.78 -12.15
N GLY A 96 1.11 15.63 -11.83
CA GLY A 96 0.66 14.67 -10.80
C GLY A 96 -0.11 13.42 -11.26
N LYS A 97 -0.27 13.18 -12.58
CA LYS A 97 -1.12 12.08 -13.10
C LYS A 97 -0.53 10.68 -12.96
N GLY A 98 0.81 10.55 -12.92
CA GLY A 98 1.45 9.25 -12.74
C GLY A 98 1.54 8.80 -11.28
N GLU A 99 1.46 9.75 -10.33
CA GLU A 99 1.79 9.55 -8.91
C GLU A 99 0.96 8.46 -8.20
N ASN A 100 -0.19 8.07 -8.75
CA ASN A 100 -1.08 7.08 -8.12
C ASN A 100 -0.98 5.67 -8.73
N ILE A 101 -0.31 5.47 -9.88
CA ILE A 101 -0.28 4.14 -10.52
C ILE A 101 0.62 3.18 -9.74
N GLY A 102 1.79 3.65 -9.29
CA GLY A 102 2.67 2.87 -8.42
C GLY A 102 2.03 2.56 -7.07
N GLY A 103 1.20 3.48 -6.56
CA GLY A 103 0.42 3.28 -5.33
C GLY A 103 -0.66 2.21 -5.49
N ILE A 104 -1.41 2.23 -6.58
CA ILE A 104 -2.38 1.17 -6.91
C ILE A 104 -1.68 -0.19 -6.94
N PHE A 105 -0.58 -0.29 -7.70
CA PHE A 105 0.21 -1.53 -7.77
C PHE A 105 0.69 -1.97 -6.37
N PHE A 106 1.22 -1.03 -5.58
CA PHE A 106 1.68 -1.30 -4.22
C PHE A 106 0.57 -1.92 -3.36
N TRP A 107 -0.61 -1.28 -3.29
CA TRP A 107 -1.69 -1.71 -2.40
C TRP A 107 -2.28 -3.05 -2.81
N PHE A 108 -2.46 -3.32 -4.11
CA PHE A 108 -2.95 -4.62 -4.57
C PHE A 108 -1.92 -5.74 -4.39
N SER A 109 -0.64 -5.48 -4.66
CA SER A 109 0.43 -6.45 -4.41
C SER A 109 0.61 -6.71 -2.91
N ALA A 110 0.53 -5.68 -2.07
CA ALA A 110 0.55 -5.83 -0.61
C ALA A 110 -0.63 -6.67 -0.12
N ALA A 111 -1.84 -6.42 -0.64
CA ALA A 111 -3.00 -7.26 -0.33
C ALA A 111 -2.73 -8.73 -0.69
N TYR A 112 -2.24 -9.01 -1.89
CA TYR A 112 -1.91 -10.37 -2.30
C TYR A 112 -0.91 -11.04 -1.34
N LEU A 113 0.19 -10.36 -1.01
CA LEU A 113 1.20 -10.88 -0.08
C LEU A 113 0.67 -11.13 1.33
N VAL A 114 -0.10 -10.18 1.87
CA VAL A 114 -0.69 -10.30 3.21
C VAL A 114 -1.74 -11.42 3.23
N GLY A 115 -2.47 -11.60 2.13
CA GLY A 115 -3.36 -12.76 1.94
C GLY A 115 -2.59 -14.08 2.03
N LEU A 116 -1.49 -14.21 1.29
CA LEU A 116 -0.64 -15.40 1.35
C LEU A 116 -0.07 -15.65 2.76
N LEU A 117 0.32 -14.58 3.47
CA LEU A 117 0.79 -14.65 4.85
C LEU A 117 -0.34 -15.15 5.79
N SER A 118 -1.56 -14.64 5.62
CA SER A 118 -2.75 -15.07 6.38
C SER A 118 -3.07 -16.55 6.20
N PHE A 119 -2.99 -17.04 4.95
CA PHE A 119 -3.21 -18.46 4.64
C PHE A 119 -2.06 -19.39 5.05
N GLY A 120 -0.95 -18.84 5.56
CA GLY A 120 0.24 -19.63 5.94
C GLY A 120 1.07 -20.13 4.74
N SER A 121 0.78 -19.66 3.53
CA SER A 121 1.48 -20.05 2.30
C SER A 121 2.79 -19.28 2.08
N LEU A 122 3.01 -18.20 2.84
CA LEU A 122 4.20 -17.35 2.75
C LEU A 122 4.80 -17.17 4.14
N VAL A 123 6.09 -17.48 4.29
CA VAL A 123 6.81 -17.25 5.56
C VAL A 123 7.10 -15.76 5.77
N TRP A 124 7.14 -15.32 7.02
CA TRP A 124 7.35 -13.92 7.40
C TRP A 124 8.56 -13.26 6.73
N ASN A 125 9.70 -13.96 6.68
CA ASN A 125 10.92 -13.40 6.09
C ASN A 125 10.78 -13.16 4.58
N ALA A 126 10.14 -14.09 3.87
CA ALA A 126 9.83 -13.93 2.45
C ALA A 126 8.81 -12.81 2.22
N PHE A 127 7.83 -12.66 3.12
CA PHE A 127 6.89 -11.54 3.11
C PHE A 127 7.62 -10.19 3.21
N VAL A 128 8.49 -10.00 4.21
CA VAL A 128 9.24 -8.74 4.40
C VAL A 128 10.10 -8.43 3.17
N GLY A 129 10.84 -9.42 2.65
CA GLY A 129 11.62 -9.25 1.42
C GLY A 129 10.76 -8.87 0.22
N SER A 130 9.60 -9.50 0.06
CA SER A 130 8.68 -9.23 -1.04
C SER A 130 8.08 -7.82 -0.97
N ILE A 131 7.78 -7.32 0.24
CA ILE A 131 7.33 -5.93 0.44
C ILE A 131 8.39 -4.93 -0.02
N VAL A 132 9.67 -5.14 0.32
CA VAL A 132 10.77 -4.28 -0.14
C VAL A 132 10.86 -4.27 -1.66
N VAL A 133 10.76 -5.44 -2.31
CA VAL A 133 10.77 -5.55 -3.78
C VAL A 133 9.59 -4.80 -4.40
N ILE A 134 8.38 -4.95 -3.85
CA ILE A 134 7.18 -4.27 -4.35
C ILE A 134 7.26 -2.76 -4.18
N ILE A 135 7.82 -2.25 -3.07
CA ILE A 135 8.07 -0.81 -2.91
C ILE A 135 8.97 -0.29 -4.03
N GLY A 136 10.09 -0.99 -4.29
CA GLY A 136 10.99 -0.64 -5.39
C GLY A 136 10.30 -0.67 -6.76
N ALA A 137 9.56 -1.74 -7.04
CA ALA A 137 8.80 -1.89 -8.27
C ALA A 137 7.75 -0.77 -8.45
N SER A 138 7.03 -0.41 -7.39
CA SER A 138 6.04 0.67 -7.39
C SER A 138 6.65 2.02 -7.72
N ILE A 139 7.84 2.34 -7.19
CA ILE A 139 8.56 3.57 -7.52
C ILE A 139 8.91 3.59 -9.01
N ILE A 140 9.48 2.49 -9.53
CA ILE A 140 9.86 2.36 -10.94
C ILE A 140 8.63 2.52 -11.85
N ILE A 141 7.54 1.82 -11.55
CA ILE A 141 6.26 1.91 -12.28
C ILE A 141 5.77 3.36 -12.31
N ASN A 142 5.84 4.06 -11.18
CA ASN A 142 5.40 5.45 -11.08
C ASN A 142 6.22 6.38 -11.99
N VAL A 143 7.55 6.22 -12.01
CA VAL A 143 8.44 6.99 -12.90
C VAL A 143 8.12 6.72 -14.37
N PHE A 144 8.00 5.44 -14.75
CA PHE A 144 7.68 5.07 -16.13
C PHE A 144 6.30 5.55 -16.56
N ALA A 145 5.29 5.38 -15.71
CA ALA A 145 3.93 5.83 -15.99
C ALA A 145 3.86 7.35 -16.18
N THR A 146 4.53 8.11 -15.30
CA THR A 146 4.62 9.57 -15.43
C THR A 146 5.30 9.97 -16.74
N TYR A 147 6.37 9.29 -17.12
CA TYR A 147 7.09 9.56 -18.36
C TYR A 147 6.25 9.23 -19.60
N ALA A 148 5.60 8.05 -19.62
CA ALA A 148 4.74 7.61 -20.71
C ALA A 148 3.56 8.56 -20.94
N LEU A 149 2.88 8.96 -19.85
CA LEU A 149 1.77 9.92 -19.91
C LEU A 149 2.22 11.28 -20.45
N LYS A 150 3.38 11.79 -20.02
CA LYS A 150 3.94 13.05 -20.51
C LYS A 150 4.34 12.97 -21.99
N LYS A 151 4.81 11.81 -22.45
CA LYS A 151 5.16 11.58 -23.86
C LYS A 151 3.90 11.49 -24.74
N ALA A 152 2.88 10.74 -24.33
CA ALA A 152 1.62 10.62 -25.05
C ALA A 152 0.94 11.98 -25.25
N TRP A 153 0.98 12.83 -24.23
CA TRP A 153 0.36 14.15 -24.27
C TRP A 153 1.13 15.21 -25.08
N ARG A 154 2.43 15.00 -25.36
CA ARG A 154 3.18 15.88 -26.29
C ARG A 154 2.90 15.58 -27.76
N LYS A 155 2.20 14.48 -28.06
CA LYS A 155 1.92 14.01 -29.42
C LYS A 155 0.50 14.37 -29.88
N ILE A 156 -0.33 14.92 -28.97
CA ILE A 156 -1.67 15.46 -29.22
C ILE A 156 -1.55 16.98 -29.16
#